data_AF-K9RRQ1-F1
#
_entry.id   AF-K9RRQ1-F1
#
_cell.length_a   1.000
_cell.length_b   1.000
_cell.length_c   1.000
_cell.angle_alpha   90.00
_cell.angle_beta   90.00
_cell.angle_gamma   90.00
#
_symmetry.space_group_name_H-M   'P 1'
#
loop_
_entity.id
_entity.type
_entity.pdbx_description
1 polymer ?
#
loop_
_entity_poly.entity_id
_entity_poly.type
_entity_poly.pdbx_seq_one_letter_code
_entity_poly.pdbx_strand_id
1 'polypeptide(L)' 'MKYPLHTQSMPVVGHEAQKLLSAIDQGGYVANDAALATSKRIAERRKARKGSARHTVSELVDAQRQ' A
#
# COMPACT_ATOMS: atom_id res chain seq x y z
N MET A 1 8.33 23.79 -2.06
CA MET A 1 7.71 22.78 -1.17
C MET A 1 6.99 23.51 -0.05
N LYS A 2 5.75 23.10 0.30
CA LYS A 2 4.91 23.79 1.31
C LYS A 2 5.44 23.66 2.75
N TYR A 3 6.43 22.80 2.99
CA TYR A 3 6.99 22.52 4.31
C TYR A 3 8.53 22.55 4.29
N PRO A 4 9.19 23.19 5.28
CA PRO A 4 10.65 23.23 5.42
C PRO A 4 11.29 21.86 5.65
N LEU A 5 12.59 21.74 5.35
CA LEU A 5 13.37 20.50 5.45
C LEU A 5 13.41 19.90 6.88
N HIS A 6 13.20 20.73 7.91
CA HIS A 6 13.24 20.36 9.32
C HIS A 6 11.83 20.23 9.94
N THR A 7 10.79 20.09 9.13
CA THR A 7 9.43 19.89 9.65
C THR A 7 9.34 18.56 10.36
N GLN A 8 9.06 18.58 11.66
CA GLN A 8 8.78 17.39 12.44
C GLN A 8 7.27 17.12 12.43
N SER A 9 6.89 15.87 12.21
CA SER A 9 5.49 15.44 12.36
C SER A 9 5.09 15.53 13.83
N MET A 10 4.02 16.26 14.14
CA MET A 10 3.46 16.28 15.48
C MET A 10 2.62 15.02 15.73
N PRO A 11 2.79 14.33 16.86
CA PRO A 11 1.94 13.20 17.21
C PRO A 11 0.51 13.69 17.51
N VAL A 12 -0.48 12.91 17.07
CA VAL A 12 -1.89 13.14 17.44
C VAL A 12 -2.10 12.57 18.84
N VAL A 13 -2.54 13.40 19.78
CA VAL A 13 -2.65 13.03 21.21
C VAL A 13 -4.03 13.36 21.78
N GLY A 14 -4.38 12.72 22.90
CA GLY A 14 -5.61 13.01 23.64
C GLY A 14 -6.89 12.65 22.88
N HIS A 15 -7.83 13.61 22.83
CA HIS A 15 -9.17 13.39 22.29
C HIS A 15 -9.19 13.04 20.79
N GLU A 16 -8.26 13.60 20.02
CA GLU A 16 -8.13 13.31 18.58
C GLU A 16 -7.63 11.89 18.34
N ALA A 17 -6.68 11.43 19.16
CA ALA A 17 -6.21 10.04 19.11
C ALA A 17 -7.33 9.05 19.48
N GLN A 18 -8.14 9.38 20.49
CA GLN A 18 -9.30 8.55 20.88
C GLN A 18 -10.35 8.45 19.77
N LYS A 19 -10.61 9.53 19.01
CA LYS A 19 -11.52 9.50 17.86
C LYS A 19 -11.00 8.58 16.76
N LEU A 20 -9.70 8.65 16.48
CA LEU A 20 -9.07 7.78 15.50
C LEU A 20 -9.12 6.30 15.93
N LEU A 21 -8.81 6.01 17.19
CA LEU A 21 -8.91 4.65 17.75
C LEU A 21 -10.34 4.13 17.68
N SER A 22 -11.32 4.93 18.11
CA SER A 22 -12.74 4.54 18.06
C SER A 22 -13.21 4.27 16.64
N ALA A 23 -12.76 5.08 15.66
CA ALA A 23 -13.07 4.86 14.25
C ALA A 23 -12.45 3.56 13.73
N ILE A 24 -11.19 3.27 14.09
CA ILE A 24 -10.52 2.01 13.74
C ILE A 24 -11.26 0.81 14.33
N ASP A 25 -11.60 0.85 15.61
CA ASP A 25 -12.26 -0.24 16.35
C ASP A 25 -13.68 -0.52 15.85
N GLN A 26 -14.38 0.51 15.38
CA GLN A 26 -15.71 0.38 14.77
C GLN A 26 -15.68 -0.17 13.33
N GLY A 27 -14.51 -0.53 12.81
CA GLY A 27 -14.33 -0.90 11.41
C GLY A 27 -14.54 0.29 10.46
N GLY A 28 -14.58 1.52 11.01
CA GLY A 28 -14.57 2.78 10.30
C GLY A 28 -13.25 2.93 9.59
N TYR A 29 -13.20 2.37 8.38
CA TYR A 29 -12.09 2.44 7.46
C TYR A 29 -11.79 3.91 7.12
N VAL A 30 -10.89 4.55 7.86
CA VAL A 30 -10.31 5.85 7.48
C VAL A 30 -9.22 5.61 6.44
N ALA A 31 -9.55 4.97 5.32
CA ALA A 31 -8.76 5.24 4.13
C ALA A 31 -9.46 6.36 3.38
N ASN A 32 -8.80 7.52 3.38
CA ASN A 32 -8.95 8.49 2.30
C ASN A 32 -9.12 7.72 0.97
N ASP A 33 -10.13 8.06 0.17
CA ASP A 33 -10.39 7.39 -1.12
C ASP A 33 -9.11 7.29 -1.98
N ALA A 34 -8.21 8.26 -1.87
CA ALA A 34 -6.89 8.24 -2.48
C ALA A 34 -5.99 7.09 -1.97
N ALA A 35 -6.02 6.79 -0.67
CA ALA A 35 -5.28 5.69 -0.07
C ALA A 35 -5.86 4.33 -0.47
N LEU A 36 -7.18 4.21 -0.60
CA LEU A 36 -7.83 3.01 -1.15
C LEU A 36 -7.46 2.80 -2.63
N ALA A 37 -7.52 3.86 -3.44
CA ALA A 37 -7.12 3.82 -4.84
C ALA A 37 -5.64 3.44 -5.02
N THR A 38 -4.77 3.97 -4.17
CA THR A 38 -3.34 3.66 -4.16
C THR A 38 -3.10 2.19 -3.80
N SER A 39 -3.79 1.69 -2.76
CA SER A 39 -3.72 0.29 -2.34
C SER A 39 -4.12 -0.66 -3.48
N LYS A 40 -5.23 -0.37 -4.18
CA LYS A 40 -5.69 -1.14 -5.34
C LYS A 40 -4.64 -1.18 -6.46
N ARG A 41 -4.10 -0.01 -6.83
CA ARG A 41 -3.06 0.10 -7.88
C ARG A 41 -1.79 -0.69 -7.54
N ILE A 42 -1.35 -0.68 -6.28
CA ILE A 42 -0.19 -1.47 -5.84
C ILE A 42 -0.47 -2.97 -5.93
N ALA A 43 -1.66 -3.39 -5.50
CA ALA A 43 -2.07 -4.79 -5.57
C ALA A 43 -2.10 -5.30 -7.03
N GLU A 44 -2.67 -4.54 -7.95
CA GLU A 44 -2.68 -4.84 -9.39
C GLU A 44 -1.26 -4.93 -9.97
N ARG A 45 -0.40 -3.97 -9.66
CA ARG A 45 1.01 -3.99 -10.09
C ARG A 45 1.74 -5.24 -9.60
N ARG A 46 1.50 -5.66 -8.35
CA ARG A 46 2.09 -6.90 -7.79
C ARG A 46 1.55 -8.15 -8.47
N LYS A 47 0.26 -8.20 -8.79
CA LYS A 47 -0.35 -9.31 -9.56
C LYS A 47 0.26 -9.42 -10.96
N ALA A 48 0.40 -8.30 -11.68
CA ALA A 48 1.00 -8.27 -13.01
C ALA A 48 2.47 -8.75 -13.00
N ARG A 49 3.25 -8.34 -12.00
CA ARG A 49 4.63 -8.82 -11.83
C ARG A 49 4.72 -10.32 -11.52
N LYS A 50 3.81 -10.86 -10.70
CA LYS A 50 3.74 -12.31 -10.46
C LYS A 50 3.34 -13.09 -11.72
N GLY A 51 2.48 -12.55 -12.56
CA GLY A 51 2.11 -13.14 -13.85
C GLY A 51 3.28 -13.15 -14.84
N SER A 52 3.99 -12.03 -14.97
CA SER A 52 5.19 -11.91 -15.82
C SER A 52 6.32 -12.83 -15.36
N ALA A 53 6.60 -12.91 -14.06
CA ALA A 53 7.65 -13.77 -13.53
C ALA A 53 7.37 -15.27 -13.73
N ARG A 54 6.10 -15.70 -13.76
CA ARG A 54 5.74 -17.10 -14.05
C ARG A 54 5.96 -17.46 -15.51
N HIS A 55 5.69 -16.54 -16.44
CA HIS A 55 5.92 -16.76 -17.86
C HIS A 55 7.41 -16.91 -18.17
N THR A 56 8.24 -16.00 -17.64
CA THR A 56 9.70 -16.05 -17.84
C THR A 56 10.35 -17.28 -17.22
N VAL A 57 9.86 -17.76 -16.07
CA VAL A 57 10.39 -18.98 -15.43
C VAL A 57 9.98 -20.23 -16.20
N SER A 58 8.75 -20.31 -16.72
CA SER A 58 8.34 -21.42 -17.58
C SER A 58 9.21 -21.50 -18.83
N GLU A 59 9.40 -20.36 -19.52
CA GLU A 59 10.22 -20.28 -20.73
C GLU A 59 11.69 -20.67 -20.47
N LEU A 60 12.26 -20.30 -19.33
CA LEU A 60 13.62 -20.71 -18.94
C LEU A 60 13.72 -22.20 -18.61
N VAL A 61 12.72 -22.78 -17.95
CA VAL A 61 12.70 -24.21 -17.61
C VAL A 61 12.51 -25.06 -18.87
N ASP A 62 11.69 -24.61 -19.82
CA ASP A 62 11.49 -25.27 -21.10
C ASP A 62 12.75 -25.17 -21.99
N ALA A 63 13.46 -24.03 -21.96
CA ALA A 63 14.73 -23.85 -22.67
C ALA A 63 15.91 -24.66 -22.08
N GLN A 64 15.85 -25.06 -20.81
CA GLN A 64 16.86 -25.92 -20.17
C GLN A 64 16.61 -27.43 -20.40
N ARG A 65 15.46 -27.80 -20.96
CA ARG A 65 15.08 -29.20 -21.25
C ARG A 65 15.37 -29.65 -22.68
N GLN A 66 15.72 -28.72 -23.58
CA GLN A 66 16.21 -29.00 -24.93
C GLN A 66 17.73 -29.04 -24.95
#